data_AF-A0A6I2VUV1-F1
#
_entry.id   AF-A0A6I2VUV1-F1
#
_cell.length_a   1.000
_cell.length_b   1.000
_cell.length_c   1.000
_cell.angle_alpha   90.00
_cell.angle_beta   90.00
_cell.angle_gamma   90.00
#
_symmetry.space_group_name_H-M   'P 1'
#
loop_
_entity.id
_entity.type
_entity.pdbx_description
1 polymer ?
#
loop_
_entity_poly.entity_id
_entity_poly.type
_entity_poly.pdbx_seq_one_letter_code
_entity_poly.pdbx_strand_id
1 'polypeptide(L)'
;TAGVSLTAQQPEVNIVRTAIEALAGVLGGTQSLHTNSMDEALALPTERSARIALRTQQVIAHETNVAHVADPLGGSYYVEALTDEMERRAEEIFAKIDEMGHGSMLEGCIVGIDENWFQGRIADSAYDLERAFNRGERTIVGVSKFLEGNEEDQMDTLKITNADEKKQRERLSSVKQDRNEAAVQDALDRLAKDAVDTEVNLMPALIDASNVYATVGEMMNTMAGVFGRHVEVPTI
;
A
#
# COMPACT_ATOMS: atom_id res chain seq x y z
N THR A 1 -7.93 0.48 -5.58
CA THR A 1 -8.02 -0.45 -6.72
C THR A 1 -6.65 -1.08 -6.93
N ALA A 2 -6.50 -2.10 -7.78
CA ALA A 2 -5.26 -2.86 -7.89
C ALA A 2 -4.24 -2.13 -8.79
N GLY A 3 -3.06 -1.75 -8.27
CA GLY A 3 -2.02 -1.14 -9.11
C GLY A 3 -1.45 -2.12 -10.13
N VAL A 4 -1.27 -3.38 -9.71
CA VAL A 4 -0.70 -4.48 -10.51
C VAL A 4 -1.57 -4.89 -11.71
N SER A 5 -2.86 -4.52 -11.75
CA SER A 5 -3.74 -4.79 -12.90
C SER A 5 -3.60 -3.76 -14.01
N LEU A 6 -2.95 -2.62 -13.74
CA LEU A 6 -2.83 -1.49 -14.66
C LEU A 6 -1.60 -1.62 -15.54
N THR A 7 -1.74 -1.22 -16.80
CA THR A 7 -0.75 -1.46 -17.85
C THR A 7 -0.12 -0.17 -18.32
N ALA A 8 1.17 -0.23 -18.69
CA ALA A 8 1.88 0.88 -19.32
C ALA A 8 1.42 1.09 -20.77
N GLN A 9 1.10 -0.01 -21.46
CA GLN A 9 0.52 -0.01 -22.80
C GLN A 9 -0.97 0.30 -22.71
N GLN A 10 -1.47 1.11 -23.63
CA GLN A 10 -2.84 1.60 -23.71
C GLN A 10 -3.37 2.07 -22.35
N PRO A 11 -2.72 3.07 -21.71
CA PRO A 11 -3.03 3.46 -20.35
C PRO A 11 -4.48 3.90 -20.17
N GLU A 12 -5.17 4.42 -21.19
CA GLU A 12 -6.59 4.77 -21.12
C GLU A 12 -7.49 3.57 -20.77
N VAL A 13 -7.09 2.34 -21.11
CA VAL A 13 -7.81 1.12 -20.74
C VAL A 13 -7.84 0.93 -19.21
N ASN A 14 -6.88 1.51 -18.49
CA ASN A 14 -6.84 1.49 -17.03
C ASN A 14 -8.02 2.24 -16.39
N ILE A 15 -8.67 3.18 -17.11
CA ILE A 15 -9.91 3.83 -16.66
C ILE A 15 -11.01 2.78 -16.48
N VAL A 16 -11.15 1.88 -17.46
CA VAL A 16 -12.15 0.80 -17.43
C VAL A 16 -11.85 -0.20 -16.33
N ARG A 17 -10.59 -0.64 -16.22
CA ARG A 17 -10.15 -1.57 -15.16
C ARG A 17 -10.47 -1.00 -13.78
N THR A 18 -10.05 0.24 -13.54
CA THR A 18 -10.25 0.94 -12.27
C THR A 18 -11.73 1.16 -11.98
N ALA A 19 -12.57 1.46 -12.98
CA ALA A 19 -14.01 1.61 -12.78
C ALA A 19 -14.69 0.32 -12.30
N ILE A 20 -14.31 -0.83 -12.89
CA ILE A 20 -14.84 -2.14 -12.49
C ILE A 20 -14.36 -2.50 -11.06
N GLU A 21 -13.07 -2.30 -10.78
CA GLU A 21 -12.50 -2.58 -9.46
C GLU A 21 -13.07 -1.65 -8.37
N ALA A 22 -13.32 -0.38 -8.70
CA ALA A 22 -13.96 0.58 -7.81
C ALA A 22 -15.40 0.16 -7.50
N LEU A 23 -16.15 -0.24 -8.54
CA LEU A 23 -17.52 -0.73 -8.37
C LEU A 23 -17.54 -2.00 -7.49
N ALA A 24 -16.61 -2.93 -7.69
CA ALA A 24 -16.48 -4.11 -6.84
C ALA A 24 -16.23 -3.72 -5.36
N GLY A 25 -15.36 -2.73 -5.11
CA GLY A 25 -15.13 -2.21 -3.75
C GLY A 25 -16.37 -1.56 -3.12
N VAL A 26 -17.17 -0.83 -3.90
CA VAL A 26 -18.44 -0.24 -3.45
C VAL A 26 -19.48 -1.31 -3.14
N LEU A 27 -19.64 -2.29 -4.03
CA LEU A 27 -20.58 -3.40 -3.83
C LEU A 27 -20.17 -4.28 -2.64
N GLY A 28 -18.87 -4.44 -2.39
CA GLY A 28 -18.33 -5.10 -1.19
C GLY A 28 -18.44 -4.28 0.10
N GLY A 29 -19.02 -3.07 0.05
CA GLY A 29 -19.30 -2.27 1.24
C GLY A 29 -18.07 -1.63 1.90
N THR A 30 -17.06 -1.22 1.12
CA THR A 30 -15.87 -0.55 1.68
C THR A 30 -16.20 0.83 2.30
N GLN A 31 -15.50 1.20 3.38
CA GLN A 31 -15.67 2.49 4.07
C GLN A 31 -14.85 3.63 3.44
N SER A 32 -13.78 3.29 2.72
CA SER A 32 -12.91 4.25 2.06
C SER A 32 -12.34 3.63 0.79
N LEU A 33 -12.30 4.39 -0.29
CA LEU A 33 -11.89 3.90 -1.59
C LEU A 33 -10.86 4.82 -2.23
N HIS A 34 -9.73 4.22 -2.60
CA HIS A 34 -8.77 4.84 -3.52
C HIS A 34 -8.96 4.25 -4.92
N THR A 35 -9.02 5.14 -5.91
CA THR A 35 -9.06 4.79 -7.34
C THR A 35 -7.74 5.22 -7.97
N ASN A 36 -7.05 4.25 -8.55
CA ASN A 36 -5.78 4.48 -9.21
C ASN A 36 -6.00 5.32 -10.47
N SER A 37 -4.95 6.01 -10.89
CA SER A 37 -4.99 6.82 -12.10
C SER A 37 -4.56 6.00 -13.31
N MET A 38 -4.91 6.45 -14.52
CA MET A 38 -4.58 5.71 -15.75
C MET A 38 -3.07 5.59 -16.01
N ASP A 39 -2.27 6.45 -15.38
CA ASP A 39 -0.80 6.55 -15.45
C ASP A 39 -0.05 5.77 -14.36
N GLU A 40 -0.75 4.96 -13.56
CA GLU A 40 -0.19 4.18 -12.43
C GLU A 40 1.08 3.39 -12.79
N ALA A 41 1.09 2.74 -13.96
CA ALA A 41 2.21 1.91 -14.40
C ALA A 41 3.42 2.72 -14.91
N LEU A 42 3.28 4.04 -15.04
CA LEU A 42 4.28 4.93 -15.66
C LEU A 42 4.87 5.93 -14.67
N ALA A 43 4.03 6.60 -13.88
CA ALA A 43 4.46 7.66 -12.96
C ALA A 43 3.40 7.93 -11.89
N LEU A 44 3.72 8.84 -10.96
CA LEU A 44 2.71 9.41 -10.08
C LEU A 44 1.64 10.16 -10.89
N PRO A 45 0.39 10.22 -10.39
CA PRO A 45 -0.72 10.86 -11.10
C PRO A 45 -0.46 12.32 -11.46
N THR A 46 -0.73 12.68 -12.71
CA THR A 46 -0.97 14.07 -13.11
C THR A 46 -2.30 14.60 -12.56
N GLU A 47 -2.50 15.92 -12.55
CA GLU A 47 -3.81 16.49 -12.18
C GLU A 47 -4.96 15.98 -13.05
N ARG A 48 -4.69 15.73 -14.34
CA ARG A 48 -5.69 15.22 -15.28
C ARG A 48 -6.08 13.79 -14.94
N SER A 49 -5.10 12.90 -14.74
CA SER A 49 -5.37 11.50 -14.47
C SER A 49 -5.98 11.31 -13.08
N ALA A 50 -5.51 12.05 -12.07
CA ALA A 50 -6.11 12.09 -10.73
C ALA A 50 -7.57 12.59 -10.75
N ARG A 51 -7.88 13.59 -11.58
CA ARG A 51 -9.27 14.06 -11.75
C ARG A 51 -10.16 12.98 -12.34
N ILE A 52 -9.68 12.21 -13.33
CA ILE A 52 -10.44 11.10 -13.90
C ILE A 52 -10.71 10.03 -12.84
N ALA A 53 -9.70 9.64 -12.06
CA ALA A 53 -9.87 8.69 -10.96
C ALA A 53 -10.93 9.15 -9.95
N LEU A 54 -10.89 10.43 -9.55
CA LEU A 54 -11.93 11.01 -8.69
C LEU A 54 -13.32 10.98 -9.35
N ARG A 55 -13.42 11.31 -10.65
CA ARG A 55 -14.69 11.27 -11.39
C ARG A 55 -15.25 9.86 -11.47
N THR A 56 -14.42 8.83 -11.58
CA THR A 56 -14.87 7.43 -11.52
C THR A 56 -15.67 7.15 -10.24
N GLN A 57 -15.16 7.57 -9.07
CA GLN A 57 -15.90 7.41 -7.81
C GLN A 57 -17.21 8.20 -7.80
N GLN A 58 -17.20 9.44 -8.32
CA GLN A 58 -18.38 10.30 -8.36
C GLN A 58 -19.47 9.76 -9.29
N VAL A 59 -19.10 9.21 -10.45
CA VAL A 59 -20.02 8.54 -11.37
C VAL A 59 -20.65 7.33 -10.66
N ILE A 60 -19.85 6.48 -10.00
CA ILE A 60 -20.37 5.33 -9.26
C ILE A 60 -21.35 5.81 -8.17
N ALA A 61 -20.95 6.77 -7.36
CA ALA A 61 -21.74 7.25 -6.23
C ALA A 61 -23.06 7.94 -6.65
N HIS A 62 -23.06 8.69 -7.75
CA HIS A 62 -24.16 9.60 -8.09
C HIS A 62 -24.98 9.20 -9.32
N GLU A 63 -24.43 8.37 -10.22
CA GLU A 63 -25.10 8.05 -11.50
C GLU A 63 -25.52 6.58 -11.61
N THR A 64 -24.87 5.67 -10.90
CA THR A 64 -25.15 4.21 -11.05
C THR A 64 -26.27 3.69 -10.13
N ASN A 65 -26.70 4.47 -9.13
CA ASN A 65 -27.67 4.11 -8.09
C ASN A 65 -27.27 2.92 -7.19
N VAL A 66 -26.06 2.36 -7.32
CA VAL A 66 -25.62 1.18 -6.53
C VAL A 66 -25.52 1.48 -5.03
N ALA A 67 -25.38 2.76 -4.66
CA ALA A 67 -25.32 3.19 -3.27
C ALA A 67 -26.70 3.27 -2.58
N HIS A 68 -27.81 3.05 -3.30
CA HIS A 68 -29.16 3.19 -2.74
C HIS A 68 -29.68 1.95 -2.00
N VAL A 69 -29.06 0.79 -2.21
CA VAL A 69 -29.42 -0.46 -1.54
C VAL A 69 -28.18 -0.97 -0.82
N ALA A 70 -28.30 -1.22 0.48
CA ALA A 70 -27.23 -1.87 1.24
C ALA A 70 -27.12 -3.32 0.80
N ASP A 71 -25.88 -3.77 0.55
CA ASP A 71 -25.56 -5.11 0.06
C ASP A 71 -26.45 -5.57 -1.12
N PRO A 72 -26.37 -4.89 -2.28
CA PRO A 72 -27.24 -5.18 -3.41
C PRO A 72 -26.97 -6.55 -4.06
N LEU A 73 -25.87 -7.22 -3.69
CA LEU A 73 -25.54 -8.57 -4.15
C LEU A 73 -26.06 -9.67 -3.21
N GLY A 74 -26.54 -9.30 -2.01
CA GLY A 74 -27.10 -10.24 -1.03
C GLY A 74 -28.22 -11.09 -1.62
N GLY A 75 -28.16 -12.40 -1.37
CA GLY A 75 -29.07 -13.40 -1.91
C GLY A 75 -28.72 -13.91 -3.31
N SER A 76 -27.69 -13.38 -3.96
CA SER A 76 -27.15 -13.95 -5.19
C SER A 76 -26.51 -15.31 -4.91
N TYR A 77 -27.11 -16.41 -5.41
CA TYR A 77 -26.61 -17.77 -5.16
C TYR A 77 -25.12 -17.96 -5.45
N TYR A 78 -24.61 -17.30 -6.50
CA TYR A 78 -23.20 -17.38 -6.87
C TYR A 78 -22.30 -16.61 -5.91
N VAL A 79 -22.69 -15.39 -5.55
CA VAL A 79 -21.87 -14.53 -4.67
C VAL A 79 -21.85 -15.11 -3.26
N GLU A 80 -23.01 -15.54 -2.74
CA GLU A 80 -23.09 -16.17 -1.41
C GLU A 80 -22.23 -17.43 -1.33
N ALA A 81 -22.33 -18.33 -2.32
CA ALA A 81 -21.52 -19.55 -2.34
C ALA A 81 -20.01 -19.25 -2.46
N LEU A 82 -19.63 -18.18 -3.17
CA LEU A 82 -18.23 -17.74 -3.23
C LEU A 82 -17.76 -17.11 -1.93
N THR A 83 -18.62 -16.35 -1.25
CA THR A 83 -18.34 -15.78 0.08
C THR A 83 -18.06 -16.89 1.07
N ASP A 84 -18.93 -17.91 1.13
CA ASP A 84 -18.74 -19.09 2.00
C ASP A 84 -17.43 -19.84 1.70
N GLU A 85 -17.09 -20.02 0.43
CA GLU A 85 -15.85 -20.70 0.04
C GLU A 85 -14.59 -19.87 0.37
N MET A 86 -14.67 -18.54 0.25
CA MET A 86 -13.58 -17.65 0.66
C MET A 86 -13.38 -17.68 2.18
N GLU A 87 -14.45 -17.62 2.97
CA GLU A 87 -14.42 -17.75 4.43
C GLU A 87 -13.77 -19.09 4.82
N ARG A 88 -14.26 -20.20 4.26
CA ARG A 88 -13.75 -21.54 4.54
C ARG A 88 -12.23 -21.65 4.30
N ARG A 89 -11.73 -21.10 3.19
CA ARG A 89 -10.29 -21.12 2.87
C ARG A 89 -9.46 -20.16 3.73
N ALA A 90 -10.03 -19.02 4.12
CA ALA A 90 -9.37 -18.09 5.03
C ALA A 90 -9.21 -18.73 6.42
N GLU A 91 -10.25 -19.39 6.92
CA GLU A 91 -10.22 -20.11 8.19
C GLU A 91 -9.18 -21.25 8.20
N GLU A 92 -8.99 -21.96 7.07
CA GLU A 92 -7.89 -22.94 6.95
C GLU A 92 -6.50 -22.29 7.11
N ILE A 93 -6.31 -21.09 6.57
CA ILE A 93 -5.06 -20.33 6.71
C ILE A 93 -4.91 -19.85 8.16
N PHE A 94 -5.96 -19.33 8.78
CA PHE A 94 -5.93 -18.91 10.18
C PHE A 94 -5.61 -20.08 11.11
N ALA A 95 -6.25 -21.25 10.93
CA ALA A 95 -5.92 -22.45 11.68
C ALA A 95 -4.44 -22.85 11.53
N LYS A 96 -3.85 -22.66 10.34
CA LYS A 96 -2.42 -22.93 10.14
C LYS A 96 -1.53 -21.95 10.90
N ILE A 97 -1.89 -20.66 10.92
CA ILE A 97 -1.18 -19.64 11.69
C ILE A 97 -1.30 -19.96 13.19
N ASP A 98 -2.45 -20.46 13.64
CA ASP A 98 -2.69 -20.78 15.06
C ASP A 98 -1.80 -21.92 15.51
N GLU A 99 -1.72 -22.96 14.68
CA GLU A 99 -0.84 -24.11 14.89
C GLU A 99 0.64 -23.69 14.96
N MET A 100 1.09 -22.83 14.04
CA MET A 100 2.47 -22.29 14.04
C MET A 100 2.79 -21.53 15.34
N GLY A 101 1.81 -20.81 15.88
CA GLY A 101 1.93 -20.07 17.13
C GLY A 101 1.56 -20.84 18.38
N HIS A 102 1.38 -22.17 18.30
CA HIS A 102 0.96 -23.02 19.42
C HIS A 102 -0.34 -22.55 20.13
N GLY A 103 -1.32 -22.10 19.36
CA GLY A 103 -2.60 -21.58 19.87
C GLY A 103 -2.66 -20.07 20.04
N SER A 104 -1.67 -19.34 19.52
CA SER A 104 -1.62 -17.87 19.52
C SER A 104 -1.43 -17.33 18.11
N MET A 105 -2.43 -16.60 17.61
CA MET A 105 -2.33 -15.87 16.35
C MET A 105 -1.15 -14.91 16.28
N LEU A 106 -0.87 -14.22 17.38
CA LEU A 106 0.22 -13.24 17.43
C LEU A 106 1.57 -13.93 17.22
N GLU A 107 1.83 -14.99 17.97
CA GLU A 107 3.09 -15.75 17.87
C GLU A 107 3.20 -16.44 16.51
N GLY A 108 2.09 -16.98 15.99
CA GLY A 108 2.04 -17.61 14.68
C GLY A 108 2.38 -16.64 13.54
N CYS A 109 1.91 -15.40 13.64
CA CYS A 109 2.28 -14.34 12.69
C CYS A 109 3.75 -13.97 12.80
N ILE A 110 4.31 -13.85 14.01
CA ILE A 110 5.73 -13.54 14.22
C ILE A 110 6.60 -14.65 13.62
N VAL A 111 6.33 -15.91 13.99
CA VAL A 111 7.01 -17.09 13.43
C VAL A 111 6.88 -17.13 11.91
N GLY A 112 5.69 -16.90 11.37
CA GLY A 112 5.47 -16.90 9.92
C GLY A 112 6.23 -15.80 9.18
N ILE A 113 6.49 -14.65 9.82
CA ILE A 113 7.35 -13.59 9.27
C ILE A 113 8.82 -14.01 9.34
N ASP A 114 9.27 -14.49 10.49
CA ASP A 114 10.67 -14.88 10.74
C ASP A 114 11.10 -16.07 9.86
N GLU A 115 10.19 -17.00 9.58
CA GLU A 115 10.41 -18.15 8.70
C GLU A 115 10.12 -17.86 7.22
N ASN A 116 9.83 -16.60 6.85
CA ASN A 116 9.45 -16.17 5.49
C ASN A 116 8.26 -16.94 4.90
N TRP A 117 7.37 -17.49 5.73
CA TRP A 117 6.21 -18.26 5.28
C TRP A 117 5.24 -17.41 4.46
N PHE A 118 4.94 -16.19 4.92
CA PHE A 118 4.07 -15.26 4.17
C PHE A 118 4.72 -14.81 2.86
N GLN A 119 5.99 -14.41 2.93
CA GLN A 119 6.77 -13.91 1.80
C GLN A 119 6.88 -14.98 0.71
N GLY A 120 7.22 -16.22 1.07
CA GLY A 120 7.29 -17.34 0.13
C GLY A 120 5.96 -17.63 -0.56
N ARG A 121 4.86 -17.65 0.20
CA ARG A 121 3.51 -17.86 -0.34
C ARG A 121 3.07 -16.74 -1.30
N ILE A 122 3.41 -15.49 -0.99
CA ILE A 122 3.15 -14.35 -1.87
C ILE A 122 3.99 -14.47 -3.15
N ALA A 123 5.26 -14.85 -3.04
CA ALA A 123 6.16 -15.06 -4.17
C ALA A 123 5.69 -16.21 -5.09
N ASP A 124 5.27 -17.34 -4.53
CA ASP A 124 4.70 -18.47 -5.27
C ASP A 124 3.46 -18.04 -6.06
N SER A 125 2.54 -17.32 -5.42
CA SER A 125 1.34 -16.79 -6.06
C SER A 125 1.66 -15.83 -7.21
N ALA A 126 2.64 -14.93 -7.00
CA ALA A 126 3.10 -14.01 -8.04
C ALA A 126 3.75 -14.77 -9.22
N TYR A 127 4.56 -15.79 -8.93
CA TYR A 127 5.20 -16.62 -9.94
C TYR A 127 4.18 -17.41 -10.76
N ASP A 128 3.17 -18.02 -10.13
CA ASP A 128 2.11 -18.75 -10.82
C ASP A 128 1.26 -17.83 -11.70
N LEU A 129 0.96 -16.62 -11.22
CA LEU A 129 0.26 -15.61 -12.00
C LEU A 129 1.06 -15.21 -13.25
N GLU A 130 2.35 -14.92 -13.08
CA GLU A 130 3.25 -14.55 -14.17
C GLU A 130 3.39 -15.69 -15.19
N ARG A 131 3.48 -16.94 -14.72
CA ARG A 131 3.48 -18.09 -15.62
C ARG A 131 2.16 -18.24 -16.38
N ALA A 132 1.02 -17.95 -15.75
CA ALA A 132 -0.28 -18.00 -16.42
C ALA A 132 -0.39 -16.93 -17.53
N PHE A 133 0.18 -15.74 -17.34
CA PHE A 133 0.30 -14.74 -18.41
C PHE A 133 1.19 -15.25 -19.54
N ASN A 134 2.38 -15.77 -19.22
CA ASN A 134 3.33 -16.26 -20.22
C ASN A 134 2.82 -17.49 -21.00
N ARG A 135 1.98 -18.33 -20.39
CA ARG A 135 1.28 -19.43 -21.07
C ARG A 135 0.06 -18.97 -21.90
N GLY A 136 -0.33 -17.71 -21.80
CA GLY A 136 -1.50 -17.16 -22.49
C GLY A 136 -2.85 -17.59 -21.90
N GLU A 137 -2.86 -18.18 -20.71
CA GLU A 137 -4.07 -18.60 -19.98
C GLU A 137 -4.86 -17.39 -19.48
N ARG A 138 -4.16 -16.29 -19.18
CA ARG A 138 -4.75 -15.01 -18.82
C ARG A 138 -4.44 -13.96 -19.87
N THR A 139 -5.49 -13.39 -20.45
CA THR A 139 -5.37 -12.32 -21.43
C THR A 139 -5.32 -10.97 -20.72
N ILE A 140 -4.28 -10.19 -21.01
CA ILE A 140 -4.14 -8.77 -20.70
C ILE A 140 -4.35 -7.97 -21.99
N VAL A 141 -5.45 -7.22 -22.07
CA VAL A 141 -5.80 -6.34 -23.21
C VAL A 141 -4.74 -5.24 -23.34
N GLY A 142 -4.24 -5.01 -24.55
CA GLY A 142 -3.18 -4.03 -24.84
C GLY A 142 -1.75 -4.53 -24.58
N VAL A 143 -1.59 -5.69 -23.92
CA VAL A 143 -0.26 -6.23 -23.57
C VAL A 143 0.00 -7.59 -24.21
N SER A 144 -0.94 -8.53 -24.06
CA SER A 144 -0.80 -9.90 -24.60
C SER A 144 -1.69 -10.15 -25.83
N LYS A 145 -2.82 -9.43 -25.93
CA LYS A 145 -3.75 -9.46 -27.07
C LYS A 145 -4.34 -8.07 -27.28
N PHE A 146 -4.88 -7.83 -28.47
CA PHE A 146 -5.46 -6.53 -28.88
C PHE A 146 -4.41 -5.42 -28.79
N LEU A 147 -3.32 -5.60 -29.54
CA LEU A 147 -2.11 -4.76 -29.46
C LEU A 147 -2.18 -3.54 -30.37
N GLU A 148 -3.24 -3.39 -31.16
CA GLU A 148 -3.43 -2.25 -32.05
C GLU A 148 -3.46 -0.94 -31.24
N GLY A 149 -2.64 0.05 -31.62
CA GLY A 149 -2.59 1.36 -30.97
C GLY A 149 -1.40 1.58 -30.02
N ASN A 150 -0.62 0.55 -29.69
CA ASN A 150 0.51 0.66 -28.77
C ASN A 150 1.65 1.59 -29.26
N GLU A 151 1.72 1.89 -30.56
CA GLU A 151 2.76 2.75 -31.13
C GLU A 151 2.53 4.25 -30.84
N GLU A 152 1.30 4.62 -30.45
CA GLU A 152 0.89 6.01 -30.22
C GLU A 152 0.85 6.39 -28.72
N ASP A 153 1.22 5.48 -27.83
CA ASP A 153 1.13 5.63 -26.36
C ASP A 153 2.15 6.65 -25.82
N GLN A 154 1.88 7.94 -26.02
CA GLN A 154 2.56 9.04 -25.35
C GLN A 154 1.58 9.75 -24.42
N MET A 155 1.61 9.36 -23.16
CA MET A 155 0.92 10.07 -22.09
C MET A 155 1.88 11.01 -21.37
N ASP A 156 1.45 12.25 -21.15
CA ASP A 156 2.20 13.19 -20.32
C ASP A 156 2.27 12.67 -18.88
N THR A 157 3.48 12.43 -18.39
CA THR A 157 3.72 11.95 -17.03
C THR A 157 4.22 13.07 -16.11
N LEU A 158 3.91 12.95 -14.82
CA LEU A 158 4.46 13.85 -13.81
C LEU A 158 5.97 13.63 -13.68
N LYS A 159 6.76 14.70 -13.81
CA LYS A 159 8.22 14.67 -13.63
C LYS A 159 8.60 15.36 -12.33
N ILE A 160 9.21 14.60 -11.42
CA ILE A 160 9.80 15.14 -10.19
C ILE A 160 11.20 15.66 -10.53
N THR A 161 11.48 16.91 -10.15
CA THR A 161 12.78 17.54 -10.43
C THR A 161 13.66 17.58 -9.17
N ASN A 162 14.97 17.71 -9.35
CA ASN A 162 15.92 17.86 -8.23
C ASN A 162 15.79 19.22 -7.49
N ALA A 163 14.95 20.14 -7.97
CA ALA A 163 14.73 21.43 -7.31
C ALA A 163 14.10 21.24 -5.92
N ASP A 164 13.23 20.24 -5.76
CA ASP A 164 12.56 19.96 -4.49
C ASP A 164 13.55 19.42 -3.43
N GLU A 165 14.53 18.61 -3.84
CA GLU A 165 15.60 18.16 -2.95
C GLU A 165 16.39 19.36 -2.41
N LYS A 166 16.80 20.28 -3.30
CA LYS A 166 17.53 21.49 -2.92
C LYS A 166 16.74 22.32 -1.92
N LYS A 167 15.46 22.59 -2.22
CA LYS A 167 14.56 23.34 -1.33
C LYS A 167 14.41 22.66 0.03
N GLN A 168 14.28 21.34 0.06
CA GLN A 168 14.15 20.58 1.30
C GLN A 168 15.43 20.64 2.15
N ARG A 169 16.61 20.58 1.51
CA ARG A 169 17.91 20.72 2.19
C ARG A 169 18.11 22.11 2.79
N GLU A 170 17.73 23.16 2.05
CA GLU A 170 17.77 24.54 2.55
C GLU A 170 16.85 24.72 3.77
N ARG A 171 15.60 24.22 3.69
CA ARG A 171 14.66 24.24 4.81
C ARG A 171 15.19 23.48 6.04
N LEU A 172 15.74 22.29 5.83
CA LEU A 172 16.33 21.49 6.89
C LEU A 172 17.50 22.22 7.56
N SER A 173 18.36 22.89 6.78
CA SER A 173 19.47 23.66 7.30
C SER A 173 19.00 24.83 8.18
N SER A 174 17.98 25.58 7.75
CA SER A 174 17.40 26.67 8.53
C SER A 174 16.82 26.15 9.84
N VAL A 175 16.01 25.10 9.81
CA VAL A 175 15.43 24.50 11.03
C VAL A 175 16.52 24.09 12.02
N LYS A 176 17.62 23.49 11.55
CA LYS A 176 18.74 23.09 12.42
C LYS A 176 19.55 24.27 12.97
N GLN A 177 19.62 25.39 12.23
CA GLN A 177 20.32 26.60 12.69
C GLN A 177 19.51 27.38 13.71
N ASP A 178 18.19 27.42 13.56
CA ASP A 178 17.31 28.28 14.35
C ASP A 178 16.79 27.62 15.64
N ARG A 179 16.82 26.29 15.73
CA ARG A 179 16.30 25.54 16.88
C ARG A 179 17.20 25.63 18.10
N ASN A 180 16.61 25.37 19.27
CA ASN A 180 17.38 25.21 20.51
C ASN A 180 18.02 23.81 20.55
N GLU A 181 19.32 23.74 20.24
CA GLU A 181 20.03 22.47 20.17
C GLU A 181 20.10 21.72 21.51
N ALA A 182 20.17 22.44 22.64
CA ALA A 182 20.17 21.79 23.97
C ALA A 182 18.82 21.11 24.24
N ALA A 183 17.71 21.78 23.92
CA ALA A 183 16.38 21.21 24.08
C ALA A 183 16.15 19.98 23.16
N VAL A 184 16.73 20.00 21.96
CA VAL A 184 16.71 18.84 21.06
C VAL A 184 17.48 17.67 21.65
N GLN A 185 18.70 17.91 22.14
CA GLN A 185 19.51 16.85 22.74
C GLN A 185 18.80 16.24 23.95
N ASP A 186 18.25 17.06 24.84
CA ASP A 186 17.51 16.60 26.02
C ASP A 186 16.30 15.73 25.63
N ALA A 187 15.57 16.12 24.57
CA ALA A 187 14.43 15.35 24.08
C ALA A 187 14.86 14.02 23.44
N LEU A 188 15.97 14.00 22.69
CA LEU A 188 16.52 12.78 22.08
C LEU A 188 17.10 11.84 23.14
N ASP A 189 17.74 12.35 24.18
CA ASP A 189 18.28 11.55 25.28
C ASP A 189 17.14 10.91 26.08
N ARG A 190 16.06 11.65 26.31
CA ARG A 190 14.83 11.09 26.89
C ARG A 190 14.25 9.99 25.99
N LEU A 191 14.13 10.23 24.68
CA LEU A 191 13.63 9.23 23.74
C LEU A 191 14.49 7.95 23.77
N ALA A 192 15.81 8.08 23.80
CA ALA A 192 16.72 6.95 23.91
C ALA A 192 16.51 6.16 25.21
N LYS A 193 16.35 6.87 26.33
CA LYS A 193 16.10 6.26 27.64
C LYS A 193 14.77 5.53 27.67
N ASP A 194 13.70 6.18 27.21
CA ASP A 194 12.35 5.62 27.20
C ASP A 194 12.30 4.39 26.26
N ALA A 195 13.06 4.40 25.15
CA ALA A 195 13.14 3.29 24.20
C ALA A 195 13.76 2.00 24.76
N VAL A 196 14.49 2.05 25.88
CA VAL A 196 15.07 0.84 26.50
C VAL A 196 14.02 0.05 27.30
N ASP A 197 12.97 0.71 27.78
CA ASP A 197 11.93 0.09 28.60
C ASP A 197 10.72 -0.30 27.75
N THR A 198 10.44 -1.61 27.67
CA THR A 198 9.35 -2.16 26.86
C THR A 198 7.95 -1.77 27.37
N GLU A 199 7.85 -1.32 28.63
CA GLU A 199 6.57 -0.90 29.23
C GLU A 199 6.29 0.59 29.01
N VAL A 200 7.26 1.35 28.46
CA VAL A 200 7.13 2.80 28.25
C VAL A 200 6.59 3.11 26.85
N ASN A 201 5.50 3.88 26.82
CA ASN A 201 4.99 4.43 25.57
C ASN A 201 5.91 5.55 25.05
N LEU A 202 6.43 5.40 23.83
CA LEU A 202 7.34 6.37 23.21
C LEU A 202 6.65 7.60 22.61
N MET A 203 5.33 7.56 22.41
CA MET A 203 4.61 8.66 21.76
C MET A 203 4.79 10.02 22.44
N PRO A 204 4.71 10.13 23.79
CA PRO A 204 5.01 11.39 24.47
C PRO A 204 6.42 11.92 24.17
N ALA A 205 7.44 11.06 24.18
CA ALA A 205 8.82 11.46 23.89
C ALA A 205 9.00 11.88 22.41
N LEU A 206 8.32 11.21 21.47
CA LEU A 206 8.32 11.57 20.05
C LEU A 206 7.63 12.92 19.78
N ILE A 207 6.52 13.19 20.49
CA ILE A 207 5.82 14.48 20.43
C ILE A 207 6.72 15.59 20.98
N ASP A 208 7.36 15.36 22.14
CA ASP A 208 8.28 16.32 22.74
C ASP A 208 9.47 16.63 21.83
N ALA A 209 10.08 15.59 21.23
CA ALA A 209 11.15 15.74 20.25
C ALA A 209 10.69 16.54 19.01
N SER A 210 9.48 16.28 18.52
CA SER A 210 8.91 17.04 17.40
C SER A 210 8.67 18.52 17.75
N ASN A 211 8.20 18.81 18.97
CA ASN A 211 7.94 20.18 19.44
C ASN A 211 9.22 21.03 19.55
N VAL A 212 10.37 20.41 19.81
CA VAL A 212 11.68 21.08 19.83
C VAL A 212 12.39 21.06 18.48
N TYR A 213 11.70 20.67 17.41
CA TYR A 213 12.24 20.57 16.03
C TYR A 213 13.37 19.55 15.88
N ALA A 214 13.32 18.45 16.62
CA ALA A 214 14.07 17.25 16.25
C ALA A 214 13.53 16.73 14.90
N THR A 215 14.44 16.30 14.04
CA THR A 215 14.07 15.80 12.71
C THR A 215 13.68 14.33 12.78
N VAL A 216 12.89 13.87 11.80
CA VAL A 216 12.57 12.44 11.63
C VAL A 216 13.86 11.60 11.60
N GLY A 217 14.88 12.05 10.87
CA GLY A 217 16.17 11.35 10.81
C GLY A 217 16.87 11.22 12.17
N GLU A 218 16.85 12.27 13.00
CA GLU A 218 17.43 12.23 14.35
C GLU A 218 16.66 11.28 15.27
N MET A 219 15.33 11.40 15.31
CA MET A 219 14.49 10.50 16.12
C MET A 219 14.68 9.03 15.71
N MET A 220 14.68 8.74 14.41
CA MET A 220 14.91 7.39 13.90
C MET A 220 16.31 6.87 14.19
N ASN A 221 17.35 7.71 14.10
CA ASN A 221 18.72 7.31 14.41
C ASN A 221 18.91 7.05 15.91
N THR A 222 18.27 7.83 16.78
CA THR A 222 18.24 7.61 18.22
C THR A 222 17.63 6.24 18.54
N MET A 223 16.43 5.95 18.01
CA MET A 223 15.79 4.65 18.22
C MET A 223 16.58 3.50 17.60
N ALA A 224 17.21 3.70 16.43
CA ALA A 224 18.08 2.69 15.82
C ALA A 224 19.33 2.39 16.67
N GLY A 225 19.79 3.32 17.51
CA GLY A 225 20.87 3.06 18.47
C GLY A 225 20.47 2.08 19.58
N VAL A 226 19.18 1.97 19.88
CA VAL A 226 18.63 1.07 20.92
C VAL A 226 18.15 -0.25 20.29
N PHE A 227 17.36 -0.18 19.23
CA PHE A 227 16.72 -1.35 18.61
C PHE A 227 17.56 -2.01 17.52
N GLY A 228 18.60 -1.34 17.03
CA GLY A 228 19.27 -1.71 15.79
C GLY A 228 18.43 -1.37 14.56
N ARG A 229 18.79 -1.99 13.43
CA ARG A 229 18.05 -1.87 12.16
C ARG A 229 17.71 -3.26 11.68
N HIS A 230 16.46 -3.45 11.25
CA HIS A 230 16.04 -4.70 10.63
C HIS A 230 16.83 -4.96 9.34
N VAL A 231 17.24 -6.21 9.14
CA VAL A 231 17.89 -6.69 7.92
C VAL A 231 17.14 -7.95 7.51
N GLU A 232 16.63 -7.96 6.29
CA GLU A 232 15.98 -9.13 5.72
C GLU A 232 17.02 -10.23 5.49
N VAL A 233 16.66 -11.48 5.82
CA VAL A 233 17.45 -12.66 5.48
C VAL A 233 16.82 -13.26 4.22
N PRO A 234 17.46 -13.15 3.04
CA PRO A 234 16.89 -13.70 1.82
C PRO A 234 16.82 -15.23 1.90
N THR A 235 15.63 -15.79 1.77
CA THR A 235 15.44 -17.22 1.46
C THR A 235 15.31 -17.36 -0.06
N ILE A 236 16.26 -18.09 -0.67
CA ILE A 236 16.29 -18.45 -2.10
C ILE A 236 15.52 -19.76 -2.29
#